data_AF-A0A2P4Z587-F1
#
_entry.id   AF-A0A2P4Z587-F1
#
_cell.length_a   1.000
_cell.length_b   1.000
_cell.length_c   1.000
_cell.angle_alpha   90.00
_cell.angle_beta   90.00
_cell.angle_gamma   90.00
#
_symmetry.space_group_name_H-M   'P 1'
#
loop_
_entity.id
_entity.type
_entity.pdbx_description
1 polymer ?
#
loop_
_entity_poly.entity_id
_entity_poly.type
_entity_poly.pdbx_seq_one_letter_code
_entity_poly.pdbx_strand_id
1 'polypeptide(L)'
;MDQKELDDVAVNQQENECDELLPFSRIAKILKLVTDKKFTKASVKLIQSSTTKFIKEISELSEKQSRIRSKKMDKDQTVIIQQEDVISAIKKGGKKFDFVNFSTEFLEDSFWIKETS
;
A
#
# COMPACT_ATOMS: atom_id res chain seq x y z
N MET A 1 -13.27 35.89 13.37
CA MET A 1 -12.41 34.73 13.09
C MET A 1 -11.00 35.25 13.25
N ASP A 2 -10.41 34.95 14.39
CA ASP A 2 -9.21 35.61 14.89
C ASP A 2 -7.96 34.94 14.33
N GLN A 3 -6.87 35.70 14.18
CA GLN A 3 -5.56 35.19 13.69
C GLN A 3 -5.09 33.93 14.46
N LYS A 4 -5.50 33.80 15.72
CA LYS A 4 -5.26 32.64 16.58
C LYS A 4 -5.96 31.35 16.10
N GLU A 5 -7.17 31.45 15.55
CA GLU A 5 -7.87 30.29 14.96
C GLU A 5 -7.23 29.87 13.63
N LEU A 6 -6.67 30.81 12.86
CA LEU A 6 -5.93 30.51 11.63
C LEU A 6 -4.61 29.78 11.93
N ASP A 7 -3.92 30.18 13.01
CA ASP A 7 -2.68 29.53 13.44
C ASP A 7 -2.96 28.14 14.07
N ASP A 8 -4.06 27.95 14.81
CA ASP A 8 -4.47 26.63 15.31
C ASP A 8 -4.89 25.67 14.17
N VAL A 9 -5.43 26.18 13.06
CA VAL A 9 -5.69 25.39 11.84
C VAL A 9 -4.39 25.07 11.10
N ALA A 10 -3.40 25.96 11.11
CA ALA A 10 -2.07 25.70 10.54
C ALA A 10 -1.29 24.66 11.36
N VAL A 11 -1.43 24.67 12.69
CA VAL A 11 -0.80 23.68 13.59
C VAL A 11 -1.52 22.33 13.52
N ASN A 12 -2.86 22.28 13.41
CA ASN A 12 -3.58 21.03 13.15
C ASN A 12 -3.30 20.42 11.75
N GLN A 13 -2.84 21.22 10.78
CA GLN A 13 -2.40 20.68 9.47
C GLN A 13 -0.98 20.10 9.51
N GLN A 14 -0.19 20.42 10.54
CA GLN A 14 1.13 19.81 10.75
C GLN A 14 1.07 18.48 11.54
N GLU A 15 -0.01 18.20 12.28
CA GLU A 15 -0.18 16.92 13.00
C GLU A 15 -0.60 15.73 12.10
N ASN A 16 -0.74 15.92 10.78
CA ASN A 16 -0.69 14.82 9.79
C ASN A 16 0.76 14.50 9.38
N GLU A 17 1.67 14.57 10.35
CA GLU A 17 3.09 14.34 10.19
C GLU A 17 3.35 12.87 9.80
N CYS A 18 3.60 12.68 8.51
CA CYS A 18 4.30 11.52 7.94
C CYS A 18 3.78 10.13 8.33
N ASP A 19 2.67 9.73 7.72
CA ASP A 19 2.48 8.35 7.21
C ASP A 19 3.51 8.06 6.06
N GLU A 20 4.77 8.49 6.20
CA GLU A 20 5.85 8.17 5.25
C GLU A 20 6.38 6.75 5.53
N LEU A 21 5.57 5.74 5.20
CA LEU A 21 6.00 4.35 5.30
C LEU A 21 7.05 3.97 4.22
N LEU A 22 7.16 4.73 3.13
CA LEU A 22 8.14 4.49 2.06
C LEU A 22 9.07 5.69 1.85
N PRO A 23 10.41 5.49 1.83
CA PRO A 23 11.34 6.59 1.59
C PRO A 23 11.19 7.17 0.18
N PHE A 24 11.09 8.50 0.08
CA PHE A 24 11.04 9.22 -1.20
C PHE A 24 12.14 8.78 -2.18
N SER A 25 13.36 8.55 -1.68
CA SER A 25 14.51 8.13 -2.50
C SER A 25 14.31 6.76 -3.14
N ARG A 26 13.55 5.86 -2.51
CA ARG A 26 13.21 4.54 -3.07
C ARG A 26 12.17 4.66 -4.18
N ILE A 27 11.13 5.47 -3.97
CA ILE A 27 10.13 5.76 -5.02
C ILE A 27 10.80 6.41 -6.24
N ALA A 28 11.65 7.41 -6.01
CA ALA A 28 12.39 8.07 -7.10
C ALA A 28 13.31 7.10 -7.86
N LYS A 29 13.94 6.14 -7.18
CA LYS A 29 14.75 5.09 -7.82
C LYS A 29 13.88 4.13 -8.63
N ILE A 30 12.75 3.67 -8.10
CA ILE A 30 11.80 2.81 -8.84
C ILE A 30 11.32 3.50 -10.11
N LEU A 31 10.94 4.78 -10.02
CA LEU A 31 10.48 5.55 -11.19
C LEU A 31 11.54 5.63 -12.29
N LYS A 32 12.82 5.81 -11.93
CA LYS A 32 13.93 5.78 -12.90
C LYS A 32 14.16 4.42 -13.55
N LEU A 33 13.78 3.33 -12.89
CA LEU A 33 13.93 1.98 -13.43
C LEU A 33 12.78 1.61 -14.38
N VAL A 34 11.59 2.17 -14.18
CA VAL A 34 10.40 1.85 -14.98
C VAL A 34 10.15 2.85 -16.11
N THR A 35 10.77 4.02 -16.08
CA THR A 35 10.60 5.03 -17.13
C THR A 35 11.75 6.07 -17.18
N ASP A 36 12.04 6.57 -18.37
CA ASP A 36 13.02 7.66 -18.58
C ASP A 36 12.44 9.07 -18.36
N LYS A 37 11.15 9.17 -18.02
CA LYS A 37 10.48 10.48 -17.83
C LYS A 37 10.92 11.13 -16.52
N LYS A 38 11.05 12.46 -16.54
CA LYS A 38 11.32 13.26 -15.34
C LYS A 38 10.02 13.59 -14.61
N PHE A 39 10.01 13.43 -13.29
CA PHE A 39 8.89 13.79 -12.43
C PHE A 39 9.25 14.97 -11.54
N THR A 40 8.28 15.84 -11.28
CA THR A 40 8.45 16.90 -10.28
C THR A 40 8.46 16.29 -8.88
N LYS A 41 9.04 17.02 -7.89
CA LYS A 41 9.01 16.60 -6.49
C LYS A 41 7.59 16.36 -5.98
N ALA A 42 6.63 17.20 -6.37
CA ALA A 42 5.23 17.07 -6.01
C ALA A 42 4.60 15.78 -6.58
N SER A 43 4.87 15.47 -7.85
CA SER A 43 4.41 14.23 -8.48
C SER A 43 4.99 12.98 -7.79
N VAL A 44 6.28 12.99 -7.44
CA VAL A 44 6.90 11.87 -6.71
C VAL A 44 6.30 11.70 -5.32
N LYS A 45 6.00 12.79 -4.60
CA LYS A 45 5.29 12.74 -3.32
C LYS A 45 3.88 12.16 -3.45
N LEU A 46 3.16 12.53 -4.51
CA LEU A 46 1.83 11.97 -4.77
C LEU A 46 1.92 10.45 -4.98
N ILE A 47 2.86 10.00 -5.80
CA ILE A 47 3.10 8.56 -6.04
C ILE A 47 3.48 7.84 -4.74
N GLN A 48 4.36 8.43 -3.92
CA GLN A 48 4.74 7.89 -2.61
C GLN A 48 3.52 7.70 -1.71
N SER A 49 2.67 8.74 -1.57
CA SER A 49 1.45 8.67 -0.77
C SER A 49 0.46 7.63 -1.30
N SER A 50 0.23 7.60 -2.62
CA SER A 50 -0.65 6.60 -3.25
C SER A 50 -0.15 5.18 -3.04
N THR A 51 1.16 4.96 -3.16
CA THR A 51 1.78 3.64 -2.95
C THR A 51 1.64 3.19 -1.50
N THR A 52 1.89 4.08 -0.54
CA THR A 52 1.69 3.79 0.89
C THR A 52 0.25 3.40 1.18
N LYS A 53 -0.72 4.18 0.68
CA LYS A 53 -2.15 3.91 0.89
C LYS A 53 -2.54 2.57 0.27
N PHE A 54 -2.05 2.27 -0.92
CA PHE A 54 -2.28 0.97 -1.57
C PHE A 54 -1.75 -0.20 -0.73
N ILE A 55 -0.51 -0.12 -0.23
CA ILE A 55 0.07 -1.16 0.62
C ILE A 55 -0.76 -1.35 1.90
N LYS A 56 -1.22 -0.25 2.52
CA LYS A 56 -2.08 -0.30 3.71
C LYS A 56 -3.39 -1.04 3.43
N GLU A 57 -4.07 -0.69 2.34
CA GLU A 57 -5.32 -1.36 1.95
C GLU A 57 -5.12 -2.86 1.65
N ILE A 58 -4.04 -3.23 0.96
CA ILE A 58 -3.70 -4.64 0.73
C ILE A 58 -3.37 -5.36 2.03
N SER A 59 -2.66 -4.71 2.96
CA SER A 59 -2.30 -5.29 4.25
C SER A 59 -3.54 -5.60 5.09
N GLU A 60 -4.49 -4.67 5.18
CA GLU A 60 -5.77 -4.86 5.88
C GLU A 60 -6.62 -5.97 5.25
N LEU A 61 -6.66 -6.05 3.91
CA LEU A 61 -7.36 -7.14 3.22
C LEU A 61 -6.69 -8.49 3.44
N SER A 62 -5.36 -8.52 3.46
CA SER A 62 -4.56 -9.72 3.71
C SER A 62 -4.75 -10.23 5.13
N GLU A 63 -4.80 -9.33 6.12
CA GLU A 63 -5.13 -9.67 7.49
C GLU A 63 -6.53 -10.31 7.59
N LYS A 64 -7.52 -9.72 6.91
CA LYS A 64 -8.88 -10.32 6.84
C LYS A 64 -8.85 -11.73 6.25
N GLN A 65 -8.05 -11.99 5.21
CA GLN A 65 -7.91 -13.33 4.63
C GLN A 65 -7.24 -14.30 5.62
N SER A 66 -6.17 -13.85 6.29
CA SER A 66 -5.46 -14.67 7.28
C SER A 66 -6.36 -15.05 8.46
N ARG A 67 -7.21 -14.13 8.94
CA ARG A 67 -8.21 -14.38 9.98
C ARG A 67 -9.24 -15.41 9.55
N ILE A 68 -9.73 -15.33 8.30
CA ILE A 68 -10.65 -16.33 7.72
C ILE A 68 -9.99 -17.71 7.69
N ARG A 69 -8.76 -17.82 7.16
CA ARG A 69 -8.03 -19.10 7.07
C ARG A 69 -7.74 -19.69 8.45
N SER A 70 -7.26 -18.87 9.38
CA SER A 70 -6.87 -19.29 10.73
C SER A 70 -8.05 -19.47 11.69
N LYS A 71 -9.29 -19.18 11.24
CA LYS A 71 -10.52 -19.21 12.05
C LYS A 71 -10.46 -18.31 13.31
N LYS A 72 -9.62 -17.26 13.27
CA LYS A 72 -9.44 -16.28 14.36
C LYS A 72 -10.28 -15.04 14.10
N MET A 73 -11.52 -15.05 14.62
CA MET A 73 -12.50 -13.98 14.38
C MET A 73 -12.32 -12.76 15.30
N ASP A 74 -11.65 -12.95 16.44
CA ASP A 74 -11.38 -11.89 17.41
C ASP A 74 -10.20 -11.01 16.95
N LYS A 75 -10.42 -9.70 16.95
CA LYS A 75 -9.43 -8.69 16.50
C LYS A 75 -8.18 -8.67 17.35
N ASP A 76 -8.28 -9.02 18.63
CA ASP A 76 -7.15 -8.99 19.57
C ASP A 76 -6.19 -10.17 19.37
N GLN A 77 -6.62 -11.19 18.61
CA GLN A 77 -5.76 -12.32 18.28
C GLN A 77 -4.81 -11.97 17.13
N THR A 78 -3.52 -12.15 17.36
CA THR A 78 -2.50 -12.02 16.32
C THR A 78 -2.65 -13.13 15.26
N VAL A 79 -2.55 -12.73 14.00
CA VAL A 79 -2.49 -13.61 12.84
C VAL A 79 -1.17 -13.44 12.10
N ILE A 80 -0.66 -14.53 11.53
CA ILE A 80 0.49 -14.48 10.61
C ILE A 80 -0.09 -14.37 9.19
N ILE A 81 0.28 -13.32 8.47
CA ILE A 81 -0.10 -13.17 7.06
C ILE A 81 0.85 -14.03 6.23
N GLN A 82 0.29 -14.95 5.44
CA GLN A 82 1.05 -15.81 4.53
C GLN A 82 0.79 -15.37 3.08
N GLN A 83 1.56 -15.93 2.16
CA GLN A 83 1.54 -15.56 0.74
C GLN A 83 0.14 -15.67 0.13
N GLU A 84 -0.59 -16.75 0.40
CA GLU A 84 -1.93 -16.99 -0.13
C GLU A 84 -2.97 -15.98 0.37
N ASP A 85 -2.75 -15.38 1.54
CA ASP A 85 -3.61 -14.32 2.08
C ASP A 85 -3.46 -13.04 1.26
N VAL A 86 -2.21 -12.71 0.90
CA VAL A 86 -1.87 -11.56 0.06
C VAL A 86 -2.37 -11.77 -1.36
N ILE A 87 -2.16 -12.95 -1.94
CA ILE A 87 -2.69 -13.32 -3.27
C ILE A 87 -4.23 -13.18 -3.28
N SER A 88 -4.90 -13.71 -2.26
CA SER A 88 -6.35 -13.62 -2.13
C SER A 88 -6.83 -12.18 -1.95
N ALA A 89 -6.10 -11.36 -1.19
CA ALA A 89 -6.38 -9.95 -1.00
C ALA A 89 -6.24 -9.15 -2.31
N ILE A 90 -5.19 -9.40 -3.10
CA ILE A 90 -4.99 -8.78 -4.41
C ILE A 90 -6.10 -9.20 -5.37
N LYS A 91 -6.44 -10.49 -5.45
CA LYS A 91 -7.53 -10.98 -6.33
C LYS A 91 -8.90 -10.39 -5.96
N LYS A 92 -9.22 -10.32 -4.66
CA LYS A 92 -10.48 -9.74 -4.17
C LYS A 92 -10.49 -8.21 -4.29
N GLY A 93 -9.37 -7.56 -4.04
CA GLY A 93 -9.17 -6.12 -4.19
C GLY A 93 -9.09 -5.68 -5.65
N GLY A 94 -8.74 -6.57 -6.57
CA GLY A 94 -8.53 -6.27 -7.99
C GLY A 94 -9.72 -5.60 -8.66
N LYS A 95 -10.96 -5.90 -8.24
CA LYS A 95 -12.17 -5.22 -8.73
C LYS A 95 -12.31 -3.76 -8.28
N LYS A 96 -11.67 -3.37 -7.18
CA LYS A 96 -11.67 -2.00 -6.62
C LYS A 96 -10.56 -1.14 -7.23
N PHE A 97 -9.48 -1.77 -7.68
CA PHE A 97 -8.27 -1.09 -8.15
C PHE A 97 -7.98 -1.33 -9.64
N ASP A 98 -8.90 -1.95 -10.38
CA ASP A 98 -8.77 -2.35 -11.79
C ASP A 98 -7.49 -3.16 -12.11
N PHE A 99 -6.92 -3.84 -11.11
CA PHE A 99 -5.76 -4.73 -11.28
C PHE A 99 -6.11 -6.10 -11.86
N VAL A 100 -7.38 -6.41 -12.14
CA VAL A 100 -7.83 -7.77 -12.42
C VAL A 100 -7.05 -8.42 -13.58
N ASN A 101 -6.68 -7.66 -14.62
CA ASN A 101 -5.94 -8.21 -15.76
C ASN A 101 -4.41 -8.17 -15.57
N PHE A 102 -3.87 -7.20 -14.82
CA PHE A 102 -2.43 -7.10 -14.56
C PHE A 102 -1.96 -8.06 -13.45
N SER A 103 -2.86 -8.37 -12.49
CA SER A 103 -2.55 -9.23 -11.35
C SER A 103 -2.64 -10.71 -11.67
N THR A 104 -3.48 -11.17 -12.61
CA THR A 104 -3.50 -12.60 -12.95
C THR A 104 -2.24 -13.02 -13.70
N GLU A 105 -1.77 -12.26 -14.70
CA GLU A 105 -0.49 -12.56 -15.37
C GLU A 105 0.72 -12.41 -14.42
N PHE A 106 0.74 -11.38 -13.56
CA PHE A 106 1.83 -11.17 -12.60
C PHE A 106 1.86 -12.18 -11.43
N LEU A 107 0.71 -12.76 -11.06
CA LEU A 107 0.60 -13.80 -10.02
C LEU A 107 0.77 -15.21 -10.59
N GLU A 108 0.46 -15.41 -11.88
CA GLU A 108 0.71 -16.66 -12.63
C GLU A 108 2.14 -16.73 -13.17
N ASP A 109 2.84 -15.59 -13.23
CA ASP A 109 4.27 -15.55 -13.51
C ASP A 109 5.02 -16.38 -12.47
N SER A 110 5.61 -17.48 -12.96
CA SER A 110 6.46 -18.45 -12.26
C SER A 110 7.62 -17.88 -11.42
N PHE A 111 7.73 -16.55 -11.30
CA PHE A 111 8.65 -15.82 -10.44
C PHE A 111 8.37 -16.07 -8.94
N TRP A 112 7.10 -16.18 -8.53
CA TRP A 112 6.72 -16.40 -7.12
C TRP A 112 6.78 -17.85 -6.66
N ILE A 113 6.69 -18.80 -7.60
CA ILE A 113 6.71 -20.25 -7.32
C ILE A 113 8.16 -20.76 -7.15
N LYS A 114 9.14 -20.04 -7.73
CA LYS A 114 10.55 -20.48 -7.75
C LYS A 114 11.37 -20.09 -6.52
N GLU A 115 10.99 -19.09 -5.73
CA GLU A 115 11.76 -18.69 -4.54
C GLU A 115 11.49 -19.56 -3.29
N THR A 116 10.57 -20.52 -3.37
CA THR A 116 10.20 -21.43 -2.26
C THR A 116 10.49 -22.91 -2.54
N SER A 117 11.16 -23.23 -3.66
CA SER A 117 11.57 -24.61 -4.02
C SER A 117 13.04 -24.89 -3.70
#